data_AF-A0A4Q2JME9-F1
#
_entry.id   AF-A0A4Q2JME9-F1
#
_cell.length_a   1.000
_cell.length_b   1.000
_cell.length_c   1.000
_cell.angle_alpha   90.00
_cell.angle_beta   90.00
_cell.angle_gamma   90.00
#
_symmetry.space_group_name_H-M   'P 1'
#
loop_
_entity.id
_entity.type
_entity.pdbx_description
1 polymer ?
#
loop_
_entity_poly.entity_id
_entity_poly.type
_entity_poly.pdbx_seq_one_letter_code
_entity_poly.pdbx_strand_id
1 'polypeptide(L)' 'MRGTLFVIVGILLSWVLGAVVVRLGLDWADTFPYSEASEWRYLGVAVAALLIAVGGSVATLLIALRRRRRVAATES' A
#
# COMPACT_ATOMS: atom_id res chain seq x y z
N MET A 1 12.78 15.55 12.59
CA MET A 1 12.26 15.72 11.21
C MET A 1 12.50 14.50 10.30
N ARG A 2 13.71 13.94 10.25
CA ARG A 2 14.06 12.78 9.38
C ARG A 2 13.13 11.55 9.52
N GLY A 3 12.77 11.16 10.75
CA GLY A 3 11.88 10.02 10.98
C GLY A 3 10.44 10.25 10.50
N THR A 4 9.94 11.48 10.60
CA THR A 4 8.60 11.83 10.07
C THR A 4 8.61 11.83 8.55
N LEU A 5 9.66 12.37 7.93
CA LEU A 5 9.82 12.34 6.47
C LEU A 5 9.84 10.91 5.94
N PHE A 6 10.56 9.99 6.59
CA PHE A 6 10.57 8.58 6.21
C PHE A 6 9.17 7.95 6.23
N VAL A 7 8.37 8.26 7.26
CA VAL A 7 6.99 7.74 7.36
C VAL A 7 6.12 8.31 6.25
N ILE A 8 6.18 9.62 6.02
CA ILE A 8 5.41 10.28 4.95
C ILE A 8 5.76 9.68 3.59
N VAL A 9 7.06 9.55 3.28
CA VAL A 9 7.52 8.97 2.02
C VAL A 9 7.06 7.52 1.88
N GLY A 10 7.18 6.70 2.93
CA GLY A 10 6.73 5.30 2.88
C GLY A 10 5.22 5.16 2.65
N ILE A 11 4.41 6.00 3.30
CA ILE A 11 2.96 6.07 3.06
C ILE A 11 2.71 6.46 1.60
N LEU A 12 3.28 7.57 1.13
CA LEU A 12 3.08 8.03 -0.25
C LEU A 12 3.47 6.95 -1.27
N LEU A 13 4.59 6.26 -1.08
CA LEU A 13 5.02 5.17 -1.95
C LEU A 13 4.04 4.00 -1.95
N SER A 14 3.45 3.64 -0.80
CA SER A 14 2.42 2.59 -0.75
C SER A 14 1.15 2.97 -1.50
N TRP A 15 0.75 4.25 -1.45
CA TRP A 15 -0.40 4.75 -2.20
C TRP A 15 -0.12 4.81 -3.71
N VAL A 16 1.07 5.27 -4.11
CA VAL A 16 1.50 5.23 -5.51
C VAL A 16 1.51 3.80 -6.04
N LEU A 17 2.04 2.85 -5.27
CA LEU A 17 2.05 1.44 -5.65
C LEU A 17 0.63 0.87 -5.76
N GLY A 18 -0.27 1.22 -4.84
CA GLY A 18 -1.69 0.88 -4.94
C GLY A 18 -2.34 1.42 -6.22
N ALA A 19 -2.07 2.67 -6.59
CA ALA A 19 -2.58 3.28 -7.82
C ALA A 19 -2.04 2.58 -9.09
N VAL A 20 -0.76 2.20 -9.10
CA VAL A 20 -0.17 1.40 -10.19
C VAL A 20 -0.88 0.05 -10.32
N VAL A 21 -1.17 -0.61 -9.20
CA VAL A 21 -1.90 -1.89 -9.21
C VAL A 21 -3.32 -1.73 -9.72
N VAL A 22 -4.04 -0.67 -9.32
CA VAL A 22 -5.35 -0.37 -9.92
C VAL A 22 -5.21 -0.21 -11.43
N ARG A 23 -4.26 0.60 -11.89
CA ARG A 23 -4.09 0.86 -13.32
C ARG A 23 -3.86 -0.43 -14.11
N LEU A 24 -2.86 -1.22 -13.70
CA LEU A 24 -2.52 -2.47 -14.37
C LEU A 24 -3.64 -3.51 -14.25
N GLY A 25 -4.33 -3.56 -13.11
CA GLY A 25 -5.42 -4.48 -12.88
C GLY A 25 -6.67 -4.15 -13.71
N LEU A 26 -6.97 -2.87 -13.90
CA LEU A 26 -8.02 -2.43 -14.82
C LEU A 26 -7.64 -2.72 -16.27
N ASP A 27 -6.42 -2.34 -16.68
CA ASP A 27 -5.91 -2.62 -18.03
C ASP A 27 -5.96 -4.14 -18.33
N TRP A 28 -5.71 -4.99 -17.33
CA TRP A 28 -5.86 -6.45 -17.45
C TRP A 28 -7.33 -6.90 -17.48
N ALA A 29 -8.18 -6.38 -16.58
CA ALA A 29 -9.59 -6.76 -16.53
C ALA A 29 -10.34 -6.39 -17.83
N ASP A 30 -9.95 -5.28 -18.45
CA ASP A 30 -10.54 -4.78 -19.69
C ASP A 30 -10.18 -5.62 -20.93
N THR A 31 -9.22 -6.55 -20.83
CA THR A 31 -8.92 -7.49 -21.93
C THR A 31 -9.98 -8.59 -22.09
N PHE A 32 -10.86 -8.77 -21.10
CA PHE A 32 -11.92 -9.79 -21.15
C PHE A 32 -13.26 -9.16 -21.55
N PRO A 33 -14.08 -9.83 -22.38
CA PRO A 33 -15.40 -9.35 -22.72
C PRO A 33 -16.26 -9.19 -21.46
N TYR A 34 -17.00 -8.08 -21.40
CA TYR A 34 -17.81 -7.72 -20.24
C TYR A 34 -18.85 -8.81 -19.95
N SER A 35 -18.84 -9.31 -18.72
CA SER A 35 -19.73 -10.35 -18.20
C SER A 35 -19.86 -10.15 -16.69
N GLU A 36 -20.86 -10.72 -16.01
CA GLU A 36 -20.98 -10.63 -14.53
C GLU A 36 -19.72 -11.15 -13.81
N ALA A 37 -18.97 -12.07 -14.44
CA ALA A 37 -17.68 -12.53 -13.94
C ALA A 37 -16.57 -11.45 -13.98
N SER A 38 -16.70 -10.39 -14.77
CA SER A 38 -15.76 -9.25 -14.78
C SER A 38 -15.93 -8.34 -13.57
N GLU A 39 -17.12 -8.24 -12.96
CA GLU A 39 -17.31 -7.43 -11.75
C GLU A 39 -16.44 -7.93 -10.60
N TRP A 40 -16.31 -9.26 -10.47
CA TRP A 40 -15.41 -9.89 -9.50
C TRP A 40 -13.94 -9.59 -9.74
N ARG A 41 -13.52 -9.40 -11.00
CA ARG A 41 -12.14 -9.02 -11.34
C ARG A 41 -11.84 -7.60 -10.90
N TYR A 42 -12.74 -6.66 -11.19
CA TYR A 42 -12.61 -5.27 -10.75
C TYR A 42 -12.59 -5.16 -9.22
N LEU A 43 -13.48 -5.88 -8.54
CA LEU A 43 -13.50 -5.92 -7.08
C LEU A 43 -12.20 -6.53 -6.52
N GLY A 44 -11.70 -7.61 -7.12
CA GLY A 44 -10.43 -8.23 -6.74
C GLY A 44 -9.25 -7.28 -6.87
N VAL A 45 -9.17 -6.53 -7.98
CA VAL A 45 -8.14 -5.50 -8.22
C VAL A 45 -8.23 -4.39 -7.17
N ALA A 46 -9.44 -3.90 -6.88
CA ALA A 46 -9.66 -2.86 -5.88
C ALA A 46 -9.22 -3.30 -4.48
N VAL A 47 -9.58 -4.53 -4.08
CA VAL A 47 -9.16 -5.11 -2.80
C VAL A 47 -7.65 -5.26 -2.72
N ALA A 48 -7.01 -5.80 -3.76
CA ALA A 48 -5.56 -5.96 -3.81
C ALA A 48 -4.83 -4.60 -3.68
N ALA A 49 -5.28 -3.58 -4.42
CA ALA A 49 -4.74 -2.23 -4.34
C ALA A 49 -4.89 -1.62 -2.93
N LEU A 50 -6.07 -1.81 -2.31
CA LEU A 50 -6.34 -1.29 -0.97
C LEU A 50 -5.45 -1.96 0.08
N LEU A 51 -5.25 -3.28 -0.01
CA LEU A 51 -4.35 -4.02 0.87
C LEU A 51 -2.91 -3.52 0.77
N ILE A 52 -2.45 -3.18 -0.44
CA ILE A 52 -1.11 -2.61 -0.65
C ILE A 52 -1.00 -1.21 -0.03
N ALA A 53 -1.96 -0.33 -0.32
CA ALA A 53 -1.92 1.05 0.17
C ALA A 53 -2.02 1.12 1.70
N VAL A 54 -3.04 0.47 2.27
CA VAL A 54 -3.29 0.46 3.71
C VAL A 54 -2.24 -0.38 4.44
N GLY A 55 -1.94 -1.58 3.94
CA GLY A 55 -0.94 -2.47 4.52
C GLY A 55 0.45 -1.84 4.50
N GLY A 56 0.86 -1.21 3.40
CA GLY A 56 2.11 -0.47 3.30
C GLY A 56 2.19 0.72 4.24
N SER A 57 1.09 1.46 4.41
CA SER A 57 0.99 2.56 5.37
C SER A 57 1.17 2.09 6.81
N VAL A 58 0.45 1.03 7.20
CA VAL A 58 0.54 0.42 8.53
C VAL A 58 1.94 -0.15 8.78
N ALA A 59 2.50 -0.88 7.82
CA ALA A 59 3.84 -1.45 7.92
C ALA A 59 4.91 -0.37 8.11
N THR A 60 4.82 0.72 7.34
CA THR A 60 5.72 1.89 7.47
C THR A 60 5.66 2.48 8.89
N LEU A 61 4.45 2.66 9.43
CA LEU A 61 4.26 3.17 10.78
C LEU A 61 4.84 2.22 11.83
N LEU A 62 4.56 0.92 11.73
CA LEU A 62 5.08 -0.08 12.66
C LEU A 62 6.61 -0.14 12.65
N ILE A 63 7.24 -0.04 11.46
CA ILE A 63 8.70 0.01 11.33
C ILE A 63 9.25 1.26 12.02
N ALA A 64 8.64 2.42 11.80
CA ALA A 64 9.07 3.67 12.43
C ALA A 64 8.94 3.61 13.96
N LEU A 65 7.84 3.05 14.48
CA LEU A 65 7.63 2.86 15.92
C LEU A 65 8.67 1.89 16.51
N ARG A 66 8.93 0.77 15.85
CA ARG A 66 9.97 -0.20 16.27
C ARG A 66 11.36 0.43 16.31
N ARG A 67 11.71 1.26 15.32
CA ARG A 67 13.00 1.98 15.31
C ARG A 67 13.13 2.94 16.48
N ARG A 68 12.10 3.74 16.77
CA ARG A 68 12.11 4.66 17.92
C ARG A 68 12.31 3.93 19.26
N ARG A 69 11.62 2.80 19.46
CA ARG A 69 11.77 2.00 20.69
C ARG A 69 13.17 1.45 20.87
N ARG A 70 13.84 1.01 19.79
CA ARG A 70 15.22 0.51 19.87
C ARG A 70 16.22 1.60 20.25
N VAL A 71 16.06 2.81 19.72
CA VAL A 71 16.93 3.95 20.07
C VAL A 71 16.75 4.32 21.55
N ALA A 72 15.51 4.37 22.04
CA ALA A 72 15.26 4.67 23.45
C ALA A 72 15.85 3.61 24.42
N ALA A 73 15.88 2.33 24.01
CA ALA A 73 16.45 1.25 24.82
C ALA A 73 17.98 1.20 24.83
N THR A 74 18.65 1.87 23.88
CA THR A 74 20.12 2.00 23.86
C THR A 74 20.63 3.21 24.63
N GLU A 75 19.74 4.13 25.01
CA GLU A 75 20.06 5.34 25.77
C GLU A 75 19.85 5.18 27.29
N SER A 76 19.33 4.03 27.74
CA SER A 76 19.15 3.63 29.15
C SER A 76 20.25 2.70 29.63
#